data_AF-G7EUW7-F1
#
_entry.id   AF-G7EUW7-F1
#
_cell.length_a   1.000
_cell.length_b   1.000
_cell.length_c   1.000
_cell.angle_alpha   90.00
_cell.angle_beta   90.00
_cell.angle_gamma   90.00
#
_symmetry.space_group_name_H-M   'P 1'
#
loop_
_entity.id
_entity.type
_entity.pdbx_description
1 polymer ?
#
loop_
_entity_poly.entity_id
_entity_poly.type
_entity_poly.pdbx_seq_one_letter_code
_entity_poly.pdbx_strand_id
1 'polypeptide(L)'
;MSDAKDKWLRQEQAVRATQMAFDLSSEVQKSIKKQAIDQELTPSDMIRKILGLDVKSKKTRQRLSFNLNDDEIAQLASRFEVAVDDKRAVKQQVAELLIEHTKKTK
;
A
#
# COMPACT_ATOMS: atom_id res chain seq x y z
N MET A 1 10.17 6.19 43.66
CA MET A 1 8.76 6.51 43.35
C MET A 1 8.64 7.71 42.38
N SER A 2 9.59 7.92 41.47
CA SER A 2 9.70 9.14 40.64
C SER A 2 9.56 8.89 39.13
N ASP A 3 9.95 7.72 38.62
CA ASP A 3 9.97 7.48 37.16
C ASP A 3 8.59 7.32 36.50
N ALA A 4 7.58 6.90 37.28
CA ALA A 4 6.23 6.70 36.77
C ALA A 4 5.54 8.04 36.45
N LYS A 5 5.77 9.06 37.27
CA LYS A 5 5.16 10.39 37.09
C LYS A 5 5.79 11.14 35.92
N ASP A 6 7.10 11.02 35.74
CA ASP A 6 7.83 11.63 34.61
C ASP A 6 7.49 10.97 33.26
N LYS A 7 7.27 9.65 33.24
CA LYS A 7 6.75 8.96 32.04
C LYS A 7 5.32 9.41 31.69
N TRP A 8 4.49 9.65 32.69
CA TRP A 8 3.11 10.10 32.51
C TRP A 8 3.03 11.53 31.97
N LEU A 9 3.84 12.46 32.49
CA LEU A 9 3.98 13.82 31.97
C LEU A 9 4.53 13.86 30.54
N ARG A 10 5.46 12.97 30.18
CA ARG A 10 5.93 12.80 28.80
C ARG A 10 4.88 12.21 27.86
N GLN A 11 3.99 11.34 28.36
CA GLN A 11 2.83 10.85 27.61
C GLN A 11 1.77 11.94 27.43
N GLU A 12 1.60 12.83 28.40
CA GLU A 12 0.68 13.98 28.31
C GLU A 12 1.16 15.04 27.30
N GLN A 13 2.49 15.20 27.17
CA GLN A 13 3.13 16.00 26.11
C GLN A 13 3.19 15.32 24.73
N ALA A 14 2.58 14.15 24.55
CA ALA A 14 2.28 13.66 23.21
C ALA A 14 1.16 14.53 22.62
N VAL A 15 1.55 15.70 22.10
CA VAL A 15 0.69 16.62 21.35
C VAL A 15 -0.09 15.79 20.34
N ARG A 16 -1.39 15.58 20.60
CA ARG A 16 -2.26 14.86 19.68
C ARG A 16 -2.17 15.58 18.33
N ALA A 17 -1.82 14.84 17.30
CA ALA A 17 -1.71 15.41 15.96
C ALA A 17 -3.08 15.94 15.53
N THR A 18 -3.17 17.23 15.20
CA THR A 18 -4.36 17.80 14.57
C THR A 18 -4.48 17.23 13.16
N GLN A 19 -5.59 16.54 12.88
CA GLN A 19 -5.88 16.07 11.54
C GLN A 19 -6.44 17.22 10.70
N MET A 20 -5.83 17.47 9.53
CA MET A 20 -6.33 18.42 8.54
C MET A 20 -6.96 17.65 7.39
N ALA A 21 -8.23 17.93 7.10
CA ALA A 21 -8.95 17.39 5.96
C ALA A 21 -9.14 18.50 4.92
N PHE A 22 -8.96 18.14 3.64
CA PHE A 22 -9.08 19.07 2.52
C PHE A 22 -10.10 18.52 1.52
N ASP A 23 -10.90 19.42 0.95
CA ASP A 23 -11.68 19.10 -0.24
C ASP A 23 -10.87 19.50 -1.48
N LEU A 24 -10.37 18.51 -2.22
CA LEU A 24 -9.49 18.68 -3.36
C LEU A 24 -10.09 17.98 -4.57
N SER A 25 -9.83 18.51 -5.76
CA SER A 25 -10.25 17.86 -6.99
C SER A 25 -9.70 16.43 -7.11
N SER A 26 -10.44 15.56 -7.78
CA SER A 26 -10.04 14.17 -7.97
C SER A 26 -8.70 14.03 -8.70
N GLU A 27 -8.38 14.96 -9.60
CA GLU A 27 -7.11 15.02 -10.31
C GLU A 27 -5.94 15.30 -9.36
N VAL A 28 -6.07 16.29 -8.48
CA VAL A 28 -5.04 16.62 -7.48
C VAL A 28 -4.81 15.43 -6.54
N GLN A 29 -5.90 14.83 -6.04
CA GLN A 29 -5.80 13.66 -5.16
C GLN A 29 -5.10 12.48 -5.84
N LYS A 30 -5.43 12.20 -7.11
CA LYS A 30 -4.79 11.13 -7.89
C LYS A 30 -3.31 11.41 -8.11
N SER A 31 -2.95 12.63 -8.46
CA SER A 31 -1.55 13.03 -8.69
C SER A 31 -0.70 12.82 -7.44
N ILE A 32 -1.15 13.30 -6.28
CA ILE A 32 -0.41 13.13 -5.00
C ILE A 32 -0.29 11.65 -4.64
N LYS A 33 -1.36 10.87 -4.78
CA LYS A 33 -1.32 9.42 -4.49
C LYS A 33 -0.37 8.68 -5.42
N LYS A 34 -0.32 9.02 -6.71
CA LYS A 34 0.62 8.45 -7.66
C LYS A 34 2.08 8.76 -7.28
N GLN A 35 2.37 10.03 -6.97
CA GLN A 35 3.71 10.42 -6.51
C GLN A 35 4.14 9.68 -5.23
N ALA A 36 3.20 9.46 -4.31
CA ALA A 36 3.46 8.68 -3.11
C ALA A 36 3.82 7.21 -3.45
N ILE A 37 3.08 6.58 -4.36
CA ILE A 37 3.35 5.23 -4.85
C ILE A 37 4.75 5.16 -5.50
N ASP A 38 5.05 6.10 -6.41
CA ASP A 38 6.32 6.15 -7.16
C ASP A 38 7.53 6.32 -6.24
N GLN A 39 7.36 6.98 -5.09
CA GLN A 39 8.42 7.23 -4.10
C GLN A 39 8.42 6.25 -2.93
N GLU A 40 7.59 5.21 -2.97
CA GLU A 40 7.44 4.25 -1.87
C GLU A 40 7.04 4.92 -0.53
N LEU A 41 6.21 5.96 -0.61
CA LEU A 41 5.68 6.72 0.54
C LEU A 41 4.18 6.48 0.71
N THR A 42 3.69 6.70 1.93
CA THR A 42 2.25 6.84 2.15
C THR A 42 1.77 8.20 1.62
N PRO A 43 0.48 8.38 1.27
CA PRO A 43 -0.04 9.69 0.92
C PRO A 43 0.18 10.76 2.00
N SER A 44 0.12 10.38 3.29
CA SER A 44 0.39 11.30 4.40
C SER A 44 1.85 11.74 4.44
N ASP A 45 2.78 10.83 4.22
CA ASP A 45 4.21 11.15 4.15
C ASP A 45 4.56 11.97 2.91
N MET A 46 3.89 11.72 1.79
CA MET A 46 4.02 12.55 0.60
C MET A 46 3.57 13.99 0.90
N ILE A 47 2.45 14.17 1.60
CA ILE A 47 1.99 15.50 2.04
C ILE A 47 3.01 16.14 2.98
N ARG A 48 3.56 15.39 3.96
CA ARG A 48 4.63 15.89 4.84
C ARG A 48 5.84 16.37 4.05
N LYS A 49 6.28 15.57 3.08
CA LYS A 49 7.41 15.90 2.20
C LYS A 49 7.15 17.16 1.37
N ILE A 50 5.94 17.32 0.81
CA ILE A 50 5.55 18.53 0.07
C ILE A 50 5.60 19.77 0.98
N LEU A 51 5.19 19.62 2.24
CA LEU A 51 5.20 20.68 3.25
C LEU A 51 6.59 20.92 3.87
N GLY A 52 7.63 20.22 3.44
CA GLY A 52 8.98 20.34 4.01
C GLY A 52 9.08 19.80 5.46
N LEU A 53 8.16 18.94 5.87
CA LEU A 53 8.14 18.32 7.19
C LEU A 53 8.89 16.99 7.19
N ASP A 54 9.32 16.57 8.39
CA ASP A 54 9.99 15.29 8.58
C ASP A 54 9.09 14.10 8.21
N VAL A 55 9.65 13.16 7.44
CA VAL A 55 9.00 11.95 6.96
C VAL A 55 9.37 10.81 7.88
N LYS A 56 8.42 10.39 8.72
CA LYS A 56 8.68 9.43 9.80
C LYS A 56 8.76 7.98 9.32
N SER A 57 8.14 7.67 8.19
CA SER A 57 7.97 6.29 7.73
C SER A 57 9.20 5.79 6.99
N LYS A 58 9.58 4.54 7.27
CA LYS A 58 10.44 3.77 6.34
C LYS A 58 9.69 3.57 5.03
N LYS A 59 10.44 3.35 3.94
CA LYS A 59 9.90 3.00 2.61
C LYS A 59 8.78 1.96 2.72
N THR A 60 7.62 2.29 2.18
CA THR A 60 6.43 1.43 2.18
C THR A 60 6.51 0.50 0.98
N ARG A 61 6.59 -0.81 1.25
CA ARG A 61 6.61 -1.82 0.19
C ARG A 61 5.23 -1.88 -0.46
N GLN A 62 5.14 -1.49 -1.72
CA GLN A 62 3.93 -1.66 -2.53
C GLN A 62 3.68 -3.16 -2.75
N ARG A 63 2.45 -3.61 -2.50
CA ARG A 63 2.04 -5.01 -2.64
C ARG A 63 0.80 -5.09 -3.52
N LEU A 64 0.82 -6.01 -4.47
CA LEU A 64 -0.36 -6.43 -5.22
C LEU A 64 -0.81 -7.76 -4.65
N SER A 65 -2.04 -7.79 -4.12
CA SER A 65 -2.68 -9.00 -3.59
C SER A 65 -4.18 -8.90 -3.81
N PHE A 66 -4.79 -10.01 -4.17
CA PHE A 66 -6.23 -10.17 -4.25
C PHE A 66 -6.58 -11.57 -3.76
N ASN A 67 -7.82 -11.75 -3.33
CA ASN A 67 -8.31 -13.02 -2.81
C ASN A 67 -8.97 -13.82 -3.93
N LEU A 68 -8.83 -15.13 -3.87
CA LEU A 68 -9.46 -16.08 -4.76
C LEU A 68 -10.13 -17.17 -3.91
N ASN A 69 -11.35 -17.55 -4.26
CA ASN A 69 -11.99 -18.75 -3.73
C ASN A 69 -11.57 -19.99 -4.55
N ASP A 70 -11.95 -21.19 -4.11
CA ASP A 70 -11.52 -22.43 -4.75
C ASP A 70 -12.10 -22.60 -6.17
N ASP A 71 -13.32 -22.09 -6.44
CA ASP A 71 -13.92 -22.12 -7.78
C ASP A 71 -13.15 -21.23 -8.76
N GLU A 72 -12.74 -20.04 -8.33
CA GLU A 72 -11.93 -19.13 -9.14
C GLU A 72 -10.52 -19.69 -9.39
N ILE A 73 -9.95 -20.39 -8.40
CA ILE A 73 -8.68 -21.12 -8.58
C ILE A 73 -8.85 -22.23 -9.63
N ALA A 74 -9.93 -23.01 -9.58
CA ALA A 74 -10.22 -24.05 -10.55
C ALA A 74 -10.42 -23.49 -11.97
N GLN A 75 -11.14 -22.38 -12.10
CA GLN A 75 -11.30 -21.67 -13.38
C GLN A 75 -9.96 -21.20 -13.94
N LEU A 76 -9.09 -20.61 -13.10
CA LEU A 76 -7.75 -20.19 -13.52
C LEU A 76 -6.88 -21.38 -13.89
N ALA A 77 -6.94 -22.47 -13.14
CA ALA A 77 -6.19 -23.69 -13.44
C ALA A 77 -6.58 -24.25 -14.81
N SER A 78 -7.88 -24.34 -15.10
CA SER A 78 -8.38 -24.75 -16.41
C SER A 78 -7.93 -23.79 -17.52
N ARG A 79 -7.95 -22.47 -17.26
CA ARG A 79 -7.54 -21.46 -18.26
C ARG A 79 -6.05 -21.52 -18.58
N PHE A 80 -5.23 -21.83 -17.58
CA PHE A 80 -3.78 -21.92 -17.74
C PHE A 80 -3.29 -23.32 -18.09
N GLU A 81 -4.21 -24.28 -18.26
CA GLU A 81 -3.90 -25.69 -18.53
C GLU A 81 -2.97 -26.30 -17.46
N VAL A 82 -3.18 -25.93 -16.20
CA VAL A 82 -2.46 -26.47 -15.03
C VAL A 82 -3.38 -27.28 -14.15
N ALA A 83 -2.81 -28.15 -13.31
CA ALA A 83 -3.58 -28.96 -12.39
C ALA A 83 -4.25 -28.09 -11.31
N VAL A 84 -5.52 -28.38 -10.98
CA VAL A 84 -6.34 -27.58 -10.04
C VAL A 84 -5.78 -27.62 -8.60
N ASP A 85 -5.11 -28.70 -8.25
CA ASP A 85 -4.39 -28.87 -6.98
C ASP A 85 -3.05 -28.12 -6.95
N ASP A 86 -2.48 -27.77 -8.12
CA ASP A 86 -1.27 -26.97 -8.22
C ASP A 86 -1.54 -25.47 -8.13
N LYS A 87 -1.92 -25.03 -6.93
CA LYS A 87 -2.10 -23.60 -6.60
C LYS A 87 -0.84 -22.77 -6.86
N ARG A 88 0.35 -23.39 -6.85
CA ARG A 88 1.62 -22.70 -7.13
C ARG A 88 1.75 -22.40 -8.62
N ALA A 89 1.41 -23.35 -9.50
CA ALA A 89 1.40 -23.13 -10.94
C ALA A 89 0.40 -22.05 -11.33
N VAL A 90 -0.81 -22.06 -10.75
CA VAL A 90 -1.80 -20.98 -10.96
C VAL A 90 -1.22 -19.63 -10.56
N LYS A 91 -0.57 -19.52 -9.39
CA LYS A 91 0.05 -18.28 -8.92
C LYS A 91 1.15 -17.78 -9.86
N GLN A 92 1.98 -18.68 -10.40
CA GLN A 92 3.04 -18.33 -11.34
C GLN A 92 2.46 -17.76 -12.65
N GLN A 93 1.44 -18.42 -13.19
CA GLN A 93 0.75 -17.99 -14.42
C GLN A 93 0.05 -16.63 -14.23
N VAL A 94 -0.58 -16.40 -13.08
CA VAL A 94 -1.14 -15.08 -12.73
C VAL A 94 -0.04 -14.01 -12.70
N ALA A 95 1.11 -14.30 -12.09
CA ALA A 95 2.22 -13.35 -12.02
C ALA A 95 2.75 -12.99 -13.42
N GLU A 96 2.92 -13.98 -14.29
CA GLU A 96 3.37 -13.80 -15.68
C GLU A 96 2.38 -12.97 -16.49
N LEU A 97 1.08 -13.26 -16.37
CA LEU A 97 0.01 -12.49 -17.02
C LEU A 97 0.01 -11.03 -16.57
N LEU A 98 0.17 -10.76 -15.26
CA LEU A 98 0.24 -9.41 -14.73
C LEU A 98 1.46 -8.66 -15.28
N ILE A 99 2.62 -9.32 -15.38
CA ILE A 99 3.82 -8.73 -15.99
C ILE A 99 3.56 -8.39 -17.47
N GLU A 100 2.99 -9.31 -18.23
CA GLU A 100 2.68 -9.08 -19.66
C GLU A 100 1.70 -7.93 -19.86
N HIS A 101 0.67 -7.83 -19.01
CA HIS A 101 -0.31 -6.75 -19.07
C HIS A 101 0.35 -5.37 -18.93
N THR A 102 1.36 -5.22 -18.07
CA THR A 102 2.09 -3.94 -17.93
C THR A 102 2.98 -3.60 -19.14
N LYS A 103 3.37 -4.58 -19.96
CA LYS A 103 4.15 -4.36 -21.18
C LYS A 103 3.28 -3.86 -22.34
N LYS A 104 2.03 -4.31 -22.42
CA LYS A 104 1.08 -3.91 -23.49
C LYS A 104 0.53 -2.49 -23.31
N THR A 105 0.52 -1.99 -22.08
CA THR A 105 -0.02 -0.67 -21.71
C THR A 105 1.05 0.43 -21.74
N LYS A 106 2.28 0.11 -22.15
CA LYS A 106 3.36 1.09 -22.41
C LYS A 106 3.33 1.53 -23.87
#